data_AF-A0A699KIZ7-F1
#
_entry.id   AF-A0A699KIZ7-F1
#
_cell.length_a   1.000
_cell.length_b   1.000
_cell.length_c   1.000
_cell.angle_alpha   90.00
_cell.angle_beta   90.00
_cell.angle_gamma   90.00
#
_symmetry.space_group_name_H-M   'P 1'
#
loop_
_entity.id
_entity.type
_entity.pdbx_description
1 polymer ?
#
loop_
_entity_poly.entity_id
_entity_poly.type
_entity_poly.pdbx_seq_one_letter_code
_entity_poly.pdbx_strand_id
1 'polypeptide(L)'
;MVELKQIDADDLEEMDLKWQMAMLTMRARRFLQRTGRNIEANGTTSIGFDMSKVKCYNCHRRGHFTREYMSPRDTGNKDTQIITVPVKTSTSNAL
;
A
#
# COMPACT_ATOMS: atom_id res chain seq x y z
N MET A 1 15.52 -31.67 -29.32
CA MET A 1 15.27 -31.36 -27.89
C MET A 1 15.16 -29.84 -27.83
N VAL A 2 13.96 -29.29 -27.61
CA VAL A 2 13.79 -27.83 -27.56
C VAL A 2 14.42 -27.37 -26.24
N GLU A 3 15.55 -26.66 -26.32
CA GLU A 3 16.12 -25.96 -25.18
C GLU A 3 15.14 -24.87 -24.75
N LEU A 4 14.43 -25.13 -23.65
CA LEU A 4 13.73 -24.08 -22.93
C LEU A 4 14.81 -23.20 -22.32
N LYS A 5 15.02 -22.01 -22.91
CA LYS A 5 15.84 -20.96 -22.29
C LYS A 5 15.32 -20.76 -20.87
N GLN A 6 16.17 -20.98 -19.87
CA GLN A 6 15.89 -20.53 -18.51
C GLN A 6 15.67 -19.02 -18.58
N ILE A 7 14.54 -18.56 -18.05
CA ILE A 7 14.26 -17.14 -17.89
C ILE A 7 15.23 -16.64 -16.83
N ASP A 8 16.00 -15.61 -17.16
CA ASP A 8 16.95 -15.02 -16.24
C ASP A 8 16.21 -14.35 -15.07
N ALA A 9 16.86 -14.28 -13.90
CA ALA A 9 16.25 -13.67 -12.73
C ALA A 9 15.93 -12.19 -12.96
N ASP A 10 16.75 -11.48 -13.73
CA ASP A 10 16.58 -10.07 -14.05
C ASP A 10 15.35 -9.86 -14.96
N ASP A 11 15.12 -10.76 -15.92
CA ASP A 11 13.95 -10.74 -16.80
C ASP A 11 12.64 -10.91 -16.00
N LEU A 12 12.68 -11.74 -14.95
CA LEU A 12 11.52 -11.97 -14.07
C LEU A 12 11.19 -10.73 -13.22
N GLU A 13 12.21 -10.06 -12.67
CA GLU A 13 12.04 -8.82 -11.91
C GLU A 13 11.51 -7.68 -12.79
N GLU A 14 12.02 -7.55 -14.01
CA GLU A 14 11.53 -6.55 -14.97
C GLU A 14 10.06 -6.77 -15.33
N MET A 15 9.65 -8.03 -15.53
CA MET A 15 8.25 -8.38 -15.78
C MET A 15 7.34 -8.05 -14.60
N ASP A 16 7.75 -8.38 -13.37
CA ASP A 16 6.96 -8.05 -12.17
C ASP A 16 6.81 -6.54 -12.01
N LEU A 17 7.89 -5.77 -12.17
CA LEU A 17 7.86 -4.32 -12.08
C LEU A 17 6.92 -3.71 -13.13
N LYS A 18 7.01 -4.17 -14.38
CA LYS A 18 6.10 -3.75 -15.46
C LYS A 18 4.64 -4.07 -15.14
N TRP A 19 4.36 -5.25 -14.60
CA TRP A 19 3.03 -5.64 -14.19
C TRP A 19 2.48 -4.75 -13.06
N GLN A 20 3.30 -4.47 -12.05
CA GLN A 20 2.95 -3.57 -10.96
C GLN A 20 2.62 -2.16 -11.49
N MET A 21 3.46 -1.61 -12.38
CA MET A 21 3.25 -0.31 -13.02
C MET A 21 1.97 -0.27 -13.87
N ALA A 22 1.69 -1.33 -14.63
CA ALA A 22 0.46 -1.45 -15.39
C ALA A 22 -0.77 -1.46 -14.47
N MET A 23 -0.73 -2.23 -13.37
CA MET A 23 -1.80 -2.26 -12.38
C MET A 23 -2.03 -0.90 -11.70
N LEU A 24 -0.95 -0.21 -11.32
CA LEU A 24 -1.00 1.15 -10.77
C LEU A 24 -1.66 2.11 -11.75
N THR A 25 -1.26 2.08 -13.01
CA THR A 25 -1.83 2.91 -14.09
C THR A 25 -3.33 2.63 -14.27
N MET A 26 -3.72 1.35 -14.29
CA MET A 26 -5.14 0.96 -14.39
C MET A 26 -5.96 1.44 -13.18
N ARG A 27 -5.38 1.43 -11.97
CA ARG A 27 -6.05 1.95 -10.77
C ARG A 27 -6.21 3.46 -10.83
N ALA A 28 -5.16 4.19 -11.23
CA ALA A 28 -5.20 5.65 -11.38
C ALA A 28 -6.24 6.08 -12.43
N ARG A 29 -6.28 5.39 -13.59
CA ARG A 29 -7.29 5.65 -14.64
C ARG A 29 -8.71 5.43 -14.13
N ARG A 30 -8.97 4.33 -13.42
CA ARG A 30 -10.29 4.06 -12.84
C ARG A 30 -10.68 5.10 -11.79
N PHE A 31 -9.75 5.55 -10.96
CA PHE A 31 -10.01 6.61 -9.99
C PHE A 31 -10.40 7.93 -10.67
N LEU A 32 -9.64 8.33 -11.69
CA LEU A 32 -9.92 9.53 -12.48
C LEU A 32 -11.31 9.46 -13.11
N GLN A 33 -11.66 8.34 -13.74
CA GLN A 33 -12.98 8.16 -14.35
C GLN A 33 -14.13 8.25 -13.34
N ARG A 34 -13.95 7.75 -12.10
CA ARG A 34 -15.00 7.75 -11.07
C ARG A 34 -15.15 9.08 -10.36
N THR A 35 -14.06 9.83 -10.18
CA THR A 35 -14.04 11.03 -9.32
C THR A 35 -13.81 12.33 -10.08
N GLY A 36 -13.32 12.26 -11.32
CA GLY A 36 -12.85 13.41 -12.10
C GLY A 36 -11.58 14.06 -11.54
N ARG A 37 -10.93 13.47 -10.54
CA ARG A 37 -9.73 14.02 -9.88
C ARG A 37 -8.48 13.31 -10.38
N ASN A 38 -7.46 14.09 -10.75
CA ASN A 38 -6.14 13.57 -11.09
C ASN A 38 -5.38 13.18 -9.83
N ILE A 39 -4.66 12.06 -9.87
CA ILE A 39 -3.69 11.70 -8.84
C ILE A 39 -2.39 12.40 -9.21
N GLU A 40 -2.18 13.58 -8.67
CA GLU A 40 -0.95 14.34 -8.86
C GLU A 40 0.18 13.68 -8.03
N ALA A 41 1.15 13.06 -8.70
CA ALA A 41 2.29 12.38 -8.07
C ALA A 41 3.47 13.33 -7.78
N ASN A 42 3.26 14.65 -7.90
CA ASN A 42 4.33 15.65 -7.99
C ASN A 42 4.91 16.10 -6.63
N GLY A 43 4.84 15.26 -5.60
CA GLY A 43 5.44 15.58 -4.30
C GLY A 43 5.56 14.39 -3.37
N THR A 44 6.48 14.46 -2.41
CA THR A 44 6.55 13.61 -1.21
C THR A 44 5.31 13.69 -0.33
N THR A 45 4.36 14.55 -0.69
CA THR A 45 3.01 14.64 -0.15
C THR A 45 2.31 13.31 -0.39
N SER A 46 1.93 12.62 0.70
CA SER A 46 1.00 11.50 0.61
C SER A 46 -0.19 11.92 -0.26
N ILE A 47 -0.71 11.00 -1.07
CA ILE A 47 -1.94 11.19 -1.86
C ILE A 47 -3.05 11.58 -0.87
N GLY A 48 -3.21 12.89 -0.65
CA GLY A 48 -3.58 13.39 0.67
C GLY A 48 -4.96 13.96 0.67
N PHE A 49 -5.92 13.22 1.23
CA PHE A 49 -7.14 13.86 1.68
C PHE A 49 -6.77 14.93 2.71
N ASP A 50 -7.42 16.09 2.64
CA ASP A 50 -7.33 17.08 3.70
C ASP A 50 -7.94 16.48 4.98
N MET A 51 -7.09 15.88 5.82
CA MET A 51 -7.50 15.18 7.04
C MET A 51 -8.26 16.11 7.99
N SER A 52 -7.99 17.42 7.95
CA SER A 52 -8.74 18.41 8.74
C SER A 52 -10.21 18.52 8.32
N LYS A 53 -10.55 18.08 7.10
CA LYS A 53 -11.91 18.02 6.54
C LYS A 53 -12.51 16.62 6.58
N VAL A 54 -11.71 15.56 6.69
CA VAL A 54 -12.20 14.18 6.83
C VAL A 54 -12.88 14.02 8.20
N LYS A 55 -14.15 13.61 8.23
CA LYS A 55 -14.92 13.34 9.45
C LYS A 55 -15.23 11.85 9.55
N CYS A 56 -14.86 11.21 10.66
CA CYS A 56 -15.22 9.82 10.93
C CYS A 56 -16.73 9.67 11.11
N TYR A 57 -17.34 8.68 10.44
CA TYR A 57 -18.78 8.43 10.52
C TYR A 57 -19.21 7.90 11.89
N ASN A 58 -18.36 7.12 12.57
CA ASN A 58 -18.72 6.50 13.84
C ASN A 58 -18.61 7.49 15.02
N CYS A 59 -17.44 8.12 15.20
CA CYS A 59 -17.19 9.01 16.35
C CYS A 59 -17.42 10.50 16.05
N HIS A 60 -17.72 10.85 14.79
CA HIS A 60 -17.99 12.22 14.35
C HIS A 60 -16.84 13.24 14.58
N ARG A 61 -15.63 12.77 14.93
CA ARG A 61 -14.42 13.60 15.02
C ARG A 61 -13.71 13.69 13.67
N ARG A 62 -13.04 14.82 13.42
CA ARG A 62 -12.24 15.01 12.21
C ARG A 62 -10.87 14.35 12.31
N GLY A 63 -10.16 14.20 11.19
CA GLY A 63 -8.77 13.73 11.16
C GLY A 63 -8.57 12.25 10.84
N HIS A 64 -9.63 11.44 10.74
CA HIS A 64 -9.50 10.01 10.45
C HIS A 64 -10.73 9.43 9.75
N PHE A 65 -10.54 8.31 9.05
CA PHE A 65 -11.62 7.54 8.45
C PHE A 65 -12.24 6.58 9.47
N THR A 66 -13.49 6.19 9.24
CA THR A 66 -14.18 5.18 10.06
C THR A 66 -13.40 3.86 10.18
N ARG A 67 -12.66 3.47 9.14
CA ARG A 67 -11.84 2.24 9.15
C ARG A 67 -10.66 2.31 10.12
N GLU A 68 -10.22 3.52 10.46
CA GLU A 68 -9.13 3.78 11.42
C GLU A 68 -9.67 3.90 12.84
N TYR A 69 -10.99 3.94 13.02
CA TYR A 69 -11.62 3.96 14.33
C TYR A 69 -11.45 2.59 15.01
N MET A 70 -10.35 2.45 15.75
CA MET A 70 -10.25 1.45 16.80
C MET A 70 -11.15 1.94 17.94
N SER A 71 -12.34 1.36 18.09
CA SER A 71 -13.14 1.63 19.29
C SER A 71 -12.31 1.24 20.51
N PRO A 72 -12.40 1.97 21.64
CA PRO A 72 -11.94 1.44 22.90
C PRO A 72 -12.70 0.12 23.10
N ARG A 73 -12.02 -1.01 22.91
CA ARG A 73 -12.55 -2.28 23.39
C ARG A 73 -12.43 -2.16 24.90
N ASP A 74 -13.53 -2.38 25.61
CA ASP A 74 -13.49 -2.57 27.04
C ASP A 74 -12.34 -3.51 27.37
N THR A 75 -11.49 -3.05 28.27
CA THR A 75 -10.29 -3.72 28.76
C THR A 75 -10.55 -5.20 29.01
N GLY A 76 -9.98 -6.05 28.16
CA GLY A 76 -10.14 -7.49 28.21
C GLY A 76 -9.06 -8.18 27.38
N ASN A 77 -7.81 -8.05 27.82
CA ASN A 77 -6.70 -8.97 27.64
C ASN A 77 -6.66 -9.79 26.33
N LYS A 78 -5.78 -9.36 25.41
CA LYS A 78 -4.81 -10.20 24.69
C LYS A 78 -4.05 -9.32 23.72
N ASP A 79 -2.75 -9.21 23.95
CA ASP A 79 -1.75 -8.69 23.02
C ASP A 79 -1.93 -9.34 21.65
N THR A 80 -2.74 -8.72 20.79
CA THR A 80 -2.75 -9.07 19.38
C THR A 80 -1.73 -8.14 18.77
N GLN A 81 -0.48 -8.61 18.82
CA GLN A 81 0.65 -8.05 18.10
C GLN A 81 0.15 -7.62 16.72
N ILE A 82 0.17 -6.32 16.46
CA ILE A 82 0.10 -5.78 15.10
C ILE A 82 1.20 -6.53 14.37
N ILE A 83 0.82 -7.42 13.44
CA ILE A 83 1.77 -8.16 12.61
C ILE A 83 2.39 -7.13 11.67
N THR A 84 3.36 -6.39 12.18
CA THR A 84 4.40 -5.77 11.40
C THR A 84 5.35 -6.91 11.13
N VAL A 85 5.30 -7.49 9.93
CA VAL A 85 6.33 -8.43 9.49
C VAL A 85 7.62 -7.61 9.42
N PRO A 86 8.61 -7.85 10.29
CA PRO A 86 9.90 -7.20 10.13
C PRO A 86 10.57 -7.87 8.94
N VAL A 87 10.80 -7.09 7.87
CA VAL A 87 11.71 -7.48 6.79
C VAL A 87 13.08 -7.72 7.44
N LYS A 88 13.51 -8.98 7.49
CA LYS A 88 14.87 -9.34 7.86
C LYS A 88 15.74 -9.13 6.63
N THR A 89 16.48 -8.04 6.58
CA THR A 89 17.65 -7.92 5.70
C THR A 89 18.73 -8.86 6.22
N SER A 90 18.95 -9.97 5.53
CA SER A 90 20.11 -10.86 5.76
C SER A 90 21.34 -10.24 5.11
N THR A 91 22.15 -9.53 5.89
CA THR A 91 23.52 -9.19 5.49
C THR A 91 24.39 -10.44 5.67
N SER A 92 24.76 -11.06 4.56
CA SER A 92 25.82 -12.06 4.50
C SER A 92 27.17 -11.33 4.61
N ASN A 93 27.94 -11.62 5.66
CA ASN A 93 29.38 -11.33 5.68
C ASN A 93 30.11 -12.65 5.88
N ALA A 94 30.84 -13.04 4.84
CA ALA A 94 31.78 -14.15 4.85
C ALA A 94 33.04 -13.78 5.65
N LEU A 95 33.62 -14.79 6.30
CA LEU A 95 35.01 -14.83 6.76
C LEU A 95 35.66 -16.07 6.14
#